data_AF-A0A544TDW9-F1
#
_entry.id   AF-A0A544TDW9-F1
#
_cell.length_a   1.000
_cell.length_b   1.000
_cell.length_c   1.000
_cell.angle_alpha   90.00
_cell.angle_beta   90.00
_cell.angle_gamma   90.00
#
_symmetry.space_group_name_H-M   'P 1'
#
loop_
_entity.id
_entity.type
_entity.pdbx_description
1 polymer ?
#
loop_
_entity_poly.entity_id
_entity_poly.type
_entity_poly.pdbx_seq_one_letter_code
_entity_poly.pdbx_strand_id
1 'polypeptide(L)' 'MKKIIAKLILLLLSVVIFMILWKLMQYIFNAFVPFNPMTELIAFVVIVIMIPTSMVLADISFMLFQKSFK' A
#
# COMPACT_ATOMS: atom_id res chain seq x y z
N MET A 1 1.35 25.91 6.23
CA MET A 1 2.59 25.29 5.69
C MET A 1 2.93 23.95 6.33
N LYS A 2 3.16 23.84 7.65
CA LYS A 2 3.50 22.56 8.31
C LYS A 2 2.49 21.42 8.09
N LYS A 3 1.18 21.69 8.14
CA LYS A 3 0.12 20.71 7.86
C LYS A 3 0.09 20.21 6.41
N ILE A 4 0.45 21.07 5.44
CA ILE A 4 0.47 20.73 4.01
C ILE A 4 1.63 19.78 3.75
N ILE A 5 2.81 20.09 4.30
CA ILE A 5 4.02 19.27 4.20
C ILE A 5 3.77 17.89 4.81
N ALA A 6 3.11 17.81 5.99
CA ALA A 6 2.76 16.55 6.61
C ALA A 6 1.83 15.69 5.72
N LYS A 7 0.80 16.28 5.11
CA LYS A 7 -0.08 15.58 4.16
C LYS A 7 0.67 15.08 2.93
N LEU A 8 1.62 15.88 2.42
CA LEU A 8 2.43 15.51 1.26
C LEU A 8 3.35 14.32 1.57
N ILE A 9 3.98 14.32 2.75
CA ILE A 9 4.81 13.21 3.24
C ILE A 9 3.96 11.96 3.40
N LEU A 10 2.75 12.08 3.94
CA LEU A 10 1.84 10.94 4.13
C LEU A 10 1.38 10.35 2.79
N LEU A 11 1.10 11.20 1.81
CA LEU A 11 0.79 10.78 0.44
C LEU A 11 1.99 10.06 -0.21
N LEU A 12 3.20 10.60 -0.08
CA LEU A 12 4.41 9.94 -0.60
C LEU A 12 4.62 8.58 0.07
N LEU A 13 4.42 8.51 1.38
CA LEU A 13 4.56 7.28 2.15
C LEU A 13 3.52 6.22 1.72
N SER A 14 2.26 6.62 1.49
CA SER A 14 1.22 5.69 1.01
C SER A 14 1.52 5.18 -0.39
N VAL A 15 2.03 6.03 -1.29
CA VAL A 15 2.46 5.63 -2.63
C VAL A 15 3.63 4.63 -2.55
N VAL A 16 4.61 4.85 -1.68
CA VAL A 16 5.72 3.91 -1.48
C VAL A 16 5.22 2.57 -0.94
N ILE A 17 4.35 2.58 0.06
CA ILE A 17 3.77 1.35 0.63
C ILE A 17 2.94 0.61 -0.42
N PHE A 18 2.15 1.33 -1.22
CA PHE A 18 1.40 0.75 -2.32
C PHE A 18 2.32 0.06 -3.33
N MET A 19 3.42 0.71 -3.74
CA MET A 19 4.39 0.09 -4.66
C MET A 19 5.02 -1.19 -4.10
N ILE A 20 5.32 -1.22 -2.79
CA ILE A 20 5.85 -2.41 -2.11
C ILE A 20 4.81 -3.53 -2.13
N LEU A 21 3.58 -3.25 -1.70
CA LEU A 21 2.49 -4.21 -1.71
C LEU A 21 2.26 -4.73 -3.13
N TRP A 22 2.29 -3.85 -4.14
CA TRP A 22 2.06 -4.21 -5.54
C TRP A 22 3.11 -5.19 -6.03
N LYS A 23 4.40 -4.91 -5.75
CA LYS A 23 5.49 -5.82 -6.11
C LYS A 23 5.38 -7.16 -5.41
N LEU A 24 4.98 -7.16 -4.13
CA LEU A 24 4.75 -8.40 -3.38
C LEU A 24 3.59 -9.21 -3.98
N MET A 25 2.49 -8.55 -4.32
CA MET A 25 1.35 -9.19 -4.98
C MET A 25 1.76 -9.80 -6.32
N GLN A 26 2.49 -9.06 -7.17
CA GLN A 26 3.00 -9.59 -8.44
C GLN A 26 3.88 -10.83 -8.23
N TYR A 27 4.77 -10.80 -7.24
CA TYR A 27 5.63 -11.93 -6.92
C TYR A 27 4.82 -13.16 -6.49
N ILE A 28 3.87 -12.98 -5.57
CA ILE A 28 3.01 -14.06 -5.07
C ILE A 28 2.12 -14.63 -6.20
N PHE A 29 1.49 -13.77 -6.99
CA PHE A 29 0.61 -14.22 -8.07
C PHE A 29 1.38 -14.97 -9.15
N ASN A 30 2.55 -14.47 -9.56
CA ASN A 30 3.37 -15.15 -10.55
C ASN A 30 3.92 -16.50 -10.07
N ALA A 31 4.16 -16.65 -8.76
CA ALA A 31 4.71 -17.88 -8.18
C ALA A 31 3.63 -18.94 -7.88
N PHE A 32 2.42 -18.54 -7.51
CA PHE A 32 1.43 -19.45 -6.93
C PHE A 32 0.06 -19.45 -7.62
N VAL A 33 -0.26 -18.45 -8.44
CA VAL A 33 -1.60 -18.28 -9.00
C VAL A 33 -1.57 -18.56 -10.51
N PRO A 34 -2.24 -19.63 -10.99
CA PRO A 34 -2.29 -19.93 -12.41
C PRO A 34 -3.12 -18.88 -13.14
N PHE A 35 -2.62 -18.34 -14.26
CA PHE A 35 -3.33 -17.33 -15.06
C PHE A 35 -4.60 -17.90 -15.70
N ASN A 36 -5.74 -17.55 -15.12
CA ASN A 36 -7.07 -17.83 -15.67
C ASN A 36 -8.05 -16.69 -15.32
N PRO A 37 -9.21 -16.59 -16.00
CA PRO A 37 -10.13 -15.47 -15.81
C PRO A 37 -10.65 -15.28 -14.37
N MET A 38 -10.81 -16.37 -13.61
CA MET A 38 -11.23 -16.27 -12.21
C MET A 38 -10.14 -15.64 -11.33
N THR A 39 -8.89 -16.06 -11.53
CA THR A 39 -7.75 -15.51 -10.79
C THR A 39 -7.45 -14.06 -11.14
N GLU A 40 -7.73 -13.64 -12.37
CA GLU A 40 -7.62 -12.24 -12.79
C GLU A 40 -8.65 -11.35 -12.09
N LEU A 41 -9.89 -11.84 -11.92
CA LEU A 41 -10.90 -11.15 -11.12
C LEU A 41 -10.49 -11.03 -9.65
N ILE A 42 -9.90 -12.08 -9.08
CA ILE A 42 -9.38 -12.04 -7.70
C ILE A 42 -8.24 -11.03 -7.59
N ALA A 43 -7.30 -11.02 -8.54
CA ALA A 43 -6.22 -10.03 -8.59
C ALA A 43 -6.78 -8.61 -8.62
N PHE A 44 -7.80 -8.36 -9.45
CA PHE A 44 -8.44 -7.06 -9.54
C PHE A 44 -9.06 -6.61 -8.21
N VAL A 45 -9.79 -7.50 -7.53
CA VAL A 45 -10.37 -7.21 -6.20
C VAL A 45 -9.28 -6.89 -5.17
N VAL A 46 -8.19 -7.66 -5.17
CA VAL A 46 -7.04 -7.42 -4.27
C VAL A 46 -6.43 -6.04 -4.52
N ILE A 47 -6.26 -5.65 -5.79
CA ILE A 47 -5.72 -4.34 -6.17
C ILE A 47 -6.61 -3.19 -5.66
N VAL A 48 -7.93 -3.32 -5.80
CA VAL A 48 -8.89 -2.30 -5.31
C VAL A 48 -8.77 -2.13 -3.80
N ILE A 49 -8.57 -3.23 -3.04
CA ILE A 49 -8.42 -3.21 -1.59
C ILE A 49 -7.04 -2.69 -1.16
N MET A 50 -5.99 -2.92 -1.96
CA MET A 50 -4.63 -2.47 -1.63
C MET A 50 -4.52 -0.95 -1.51
N ILE A 51 -5.31 -0.19 -2.26
CA ILE A 51 -5.30 1.28 -2.21
C ILE A 51 -5.64 1.78 -0.78
N PRO A 52 -6.82 1.48 -0.20
CA PRO A 52 -7.12 1.91 1.17
C PRO A 52 -6.16 1.27 2.20
N THR A 53 -5.72 0.02 2.01
CA THR A 53 -4.75 -0.61 2.91
C THR A 53 -3.42 0.14 2.94
N SER A 54 -2.92 0.61 1.80
CA SER A 54 -1.69 1.39 1.72
C SER A 54 -1.79 2.74 2.45
N MET A 55 -2.97 3.38 2.43
CA MET A 55 -3.22 4.64 3.13
C MET A 55 -3.26 4.42 4.64
N VAL A 56 -3.95 3.38 5.11
CA VAL A 56 -4.01 3.04 6.54
C VAL A 56 -2.62 2.67 7.07
N LEU A 57 -1.84 1.91 6.31
CA LEU A 57 -0.47 1.58 6.68
C LEU A 57 0.42 2.82 6.74
N ALA A 58 0.28 3.76 5.81
CA ALA A 58 1.01 5.03 5.85
C ALA A 58 0.67 5.86 7.09
N ASP A 59 -0.62 5.95 7.45
CA ASP A 59 -1.07 6.63 8.67
C ASP A 59 -0.45 5.99 9.92
N ILE A 60 -0.47 4.65 10.02
CA ILE A 60 0.12 3.91 11.14
C ILE A 60 1.63 4.15 11.22
N SER A 61 2.34 4.03 10.10
CA SER A 61 3.78 4.26 10.04
C SER A 61 4.13 5.70 10.44
N PHE A 62 3.35 6.69 10.00
CA PHE A 62 3.56 8.09 10.37
C PHE A 62 3.30 8.35 11.86
N MET A 63 2.26 7.74 12.44
CA MET A 63 1.99 7.81 13.88
C MET A 63 3.10 7.16 14.71
N LEU A 64 3.59 5.99 14.30
CA LEU A 64 4.70 5.29 14.95
C LEU A 64 5.99 6.12 14.89
N PHE A 65 6.29 6.72 13.74
CA PHE A 65 7.44 7.60 13.58
C PHE A 65 7.36 8.77 14.58
N GLN A 66 6.23 9.48 14.65
CA GLN A 66 6.09 10.59 15.62
C GLN A 66 6.21 10.15 17.08
N LYS A 67 5.72 8.97 17.42
CA LYS A 67 5.81 8.41 18.78
C LYS A 67 7.26 8.07 19.16
N SER A 68 8.09 7.67 18.20
CA SER A 68 9.49 7.30 18.45
C SER A 68 10.42 8.48 18.74
N PHE A 69 10.03 9.72 18.43
CA PHE A 69 10.83 10.94 18.68
C PHE A 69 10.29 11.79 19.85
N LYS A 70 9.38 11.23 20.64
CA LYS A 70 8.89 11.79 21.90
C LYS A 70 9.48 11.03 23.08
#